data_AF-A0A8I0P0K5-F1
#
_entry.id   AF-A0A8I0P0K5-F1
#
_cell.length_a   1.000
_cell.length_b   1.000
_cell.length_c   1.000
_cell.angle_alpha   90.00
_cell.angle_beta   90.00
_cell.angle_gamma   90.00
#
_symmetry.space_group_name_H-M   'P 1'
#
loop_
_entity.id
_entity.type
_entity.pdbx_description
1 polymer ?
#
loop_
_entity_poly.entity_id
_entity_poly.type
_entity_poly.pdbx_seq_one_letter_code
_entity_poly.pdbx_strand_id
1 'polypeptide(L)'
;MIDSQSVKADAVVGSDSRGFDGGKLVNGRKRHVVLDTLGLLLAVVVTAADVGDRTAAKVLLEHVADAHHRLALVWADGGYTGSLVEHCLAAFALVLAIVKRSDDMRGFVVLPRRWIVERLFAQRTPGWALGRREAVVVVMSVRVRSRWGGSSGRATGWSARPHPRR
;
A
#
# COMPACT_ATOMS: atom_id res chain seq x y z
N MET A 1 2.03 -9.26 6.39
CA MET A 1 1.09 -9.38 5.25
C MET A 1 0.87 -8.00 4.66
N ILE A 2 0.91 -7.87 3.34
CA ILE A 2 0.63 -6.62 2.61
C ILE A 2 -0.68 -6.76 1.82
N ASP A 3 -1.50 -5.71 1.84
CA ASP A 3 -2.72 -5.63 1.02
C ASP A 3 -3.14 -4.16 0.79
N SER A 4 -4.04 -3.94 -0.18
CA SER A 4 -4.55 -2.61 -0.53
C SER A 4 -6.08 -2.55 -0.53
N GLN A 5 -6.61 -1.37 -0.18
CA GLN A 5 -8.04 -1.10 -0.29
C GLN A 5 -8.29 0.30 -0.83
N SER A 6 -9.10 0.37 -1.88
CA SER A 6 -9.62 1.63 -2.43
C SER A 6 -10.90 2.01 -1.70
N VAL A 7 -10.97 3.26 -1.26
CA VAL A 7 -12.11 3.84 -0.53
C VAL A 7 -12.56 5.09 -1.26
N LYS A 8 -13.87 5.25 -1.40
CA LYS A 8 -14.47 6.44 -2.02
C LYS A 8 -14.02 7.68 -1.25
N ALA A 9 -13.56 8.68 -1.97
CA ALA A 9 -13.19 9.95 -1.37
C ALA A 9 -14.45 10.74 -0.96
N ASP A 10 -14.35 11.44 0.17
CA ASP A 10 -15.33 12.45 0.54
C ASP A 10 -15.29 13.62 -0.46
N ALA A 11 -16.40 14.38 -0.56
CA ALA A 11 -16.50 15.55 -1.42
C ALA A 11 -15.44 16.62 -1.11
N VAL A 12 -14.95 16.69 0.14
CA VAL A 12 -13.91 17.66 0.55
C VAL A 12 -12.48 17.27 0.11
N VAL A 13 -12.29 16.05 -0.38
CA VAL A 13 -10.97 15.60 -0.84
C VAL A 13 -10.67 16.19 -2.22
N GLY A 14 -9.62 17.02 -2.27
CA GLY A 14 -9.13 17.64 -3.50
C GLY A 14 -8.86 16.62 -4.61
N SER A 15 -9.23 16.98 -5.84
CA SER A 15 -9.04 16.16 -7.06
C SER A 15 -7.58 15.77 -7.31
N ASP A 16 -6.65 16.56 -6.79
CA ASP A 16 -5.20 16.35 -6.85
C ASP A 16 -4.69 15.23 -5.93
N SER A 17 -5.55 14.71 -5.06
CA SER A 17 -5.21 13.70 -4.04
C SER A 17 -6.15 12.48 -4.05
N ARG A 18 -6.94 12.32 -5.13
CA ARG A 18 -7.80 11.17 -5.41
C ARG A 18 -7.68 10.75 -6.87
N GLY A 19 -8.02 9.51 -7.17
CA GLY A 19 -7.95 8.94 -8.51
C GLY A 19 -9.02 7.87 -8.70
N PHE A 20 -9.15 7.37 -9.93
CA PHE A 20 -10.15 6.36 -10.26
C PHE A 20 -9.52 4.98 -10.36
N ASP A 21 -9.91 4.08 -9.46
CA ASP A 21 -9.60 2.66 -9.54
C ASP A 21 -10.63 1.97 -10.43
N GLY A 22 -10.24 1.70 -11.69
CA GLY A 22 -11.11 1.03 -12.65
C GLY A 22 -11.46 -0.42 -12.29
N GLY A 23 -10.63 -1.11 -11.51
CA GLY A 23 -10.90 -2.47 -11.08
C GLY A 23 -11.98 -2.55 -10.01
N LYS A 24 -12.12 -1.49 -9.19
CA LYS A 24 -13.11 -1.40 -8.11
C LYS A 24 -14.23 -0.39 -8.40
N LEU A 25 -14.14 0.33 -9.51
CA LEU A 25 -15.01 1.46 -9.87
C LEU A 25 -15.10 2.52 -8.77
N VAL A 26 -13.98 2.79 -8.10
CA VAL A 26 -13.90 3.73 -6.97
C VAL A 26 -13.14 4.99 -7.38
N ASN A 27 -13.80 6.14 -7.31
CA ASN A 27 -13.11 7.43 -7.30
C ASN A 27 -12.73 7.79 -5.86
N GLY A 28 -11.45 7.69 -5.53
CA GLY A 28 -11.01 8.04 -4.19
C GLY A 28 -9.54 7.81 -3.92
N ARG A 29 -9.25 7.31 -2.72
CA ARG A 29 -7.90 7.02 -2.26
C ARG A 29 -7.73 5.53 -2.03
N LYS A 30 -6.51 5.05 -2.16
CA LYS A 30 -6.15 3.67 -1.88
C LYS A 30 -5.17 3.63 -0.72
N ARG A 31 -5.50 2.84 0.30
CA ARG A 31 -4.62 2.57 1.45
C ARG A 31 -3.90 1.26 1.22
N HIS A 32 -2.59 1.29 1.38
CA HIS A 32 -1.70 0.13 1.29
C HIS A 32 -1.17 -0.11 2.68
N VAL A 33 -1.36 -1.31 3.23
CA VAL A 33 -1.04 -1.60 4.63
C VAL A 33 -0.11 -2.79 4.72
N VAL A 34 0.80 -2.76 5.71
CA VAL A 34 1.54 -3.94 6.16
C VAL A 34 1.16 -4.23 7.60
N LEU A 35 0.79 -5.48 7.85
CA LEU A 35 0.41 -6.02 9.16
C LEU A 35 1.34 -7.14 9.58
N ASP A 36 1.53 -7.32 10.88
CA ASP A 36 2.14 -8.54 11.44
C ASP A 36 1.16 -9.73 11.46
N THR A 37 1.57 -10.84 12.07
CA THR A 37 0.76 -12.07 12.19
C THR A 37 -0.36 -11.98 13.23
N LEU A 38 -0.35 -10.98 14.11
CA LEU A 38 -1.39 -10.72 15.11
C LEU A 38 -2.43 -9.70 14.60
N GLY A 39 -2.11 -9.00 13.51
CA GLY A 39 -2.92 -7.94 12.92
C GLY A 39 -2.57 -6.54 13.40
N LEU A 40 -1.37 -6.35 13.97
CA LEU A 40 -0.84 -5.03 14.32
C LEU A 40 -0.30 -4.35 13.06
N LEU A 41 -0.68 -3.08 12.89
CA LEU A 41 -0.28 -2.26 11.75
C LEU A 41 1.19 -1.86 11.89
N LEU A 42 2.03 -2.34 10.96
CA LEU A 42 3.44 -1.97 10.89
C LEU A 42 3.61 -0.66 10.13
N ALA A 43 2.95 -0.54 8.97
CA ALA A 43 2.98 0.66 8.15
C ALA A 43 1.72 0.81 7.30
N VAL A 44 1.44 2.06 6.90
CA VAL A 44 0.38 2.39 5.95
C VAL A 44 0.85 3.52 5.04
N VAL A 45 0.59 3.41 3.74
CA VAL A 45 0.75 4.47 2.75
C VAL A 45 -0.60 4.72 2.09
N VAL A 46 -0.95 5.98 1.85
CA VAL A 46 -2.20 6.37 1.20
C VAL A 46 -1.92 7.09 -0.10
N THR A 47 -2.45 6.56 -1.19
CA THR A 47 -2.28 7.10 -2.55
C THR A 47 -3.62 7.50 -3.15
N ALA A 48 -3.60 8.19 -4.28
CA ALA A 48 -4.76 8.22 -5.16
C ALA A 48 -5.11 6.78 -5.61
N ALA A 49 -6.39 6.50 -5.87
CA ALA A 49 -6.83 5.12 -6.09
C ALA A 49 -6.40 4.51 -7.43
N ASP A 50 -6.03 5.34 -8.39
CA ASP A 50 -5.44 4.95 -9.68
C ASP A 50 -3.96 4.51 -9.58
N VAL A 51 -3.30 4.76 -8.44
CA VAL A 51 -1.95 4.27 -8.21
C VAL A 51 -1.95 2.75 -8.07
N GLY A 52 -1.10 2.11 -8.88
CA GLY A 52 -0.93 0.66 -8.88
C GLY A 52 -0.25 0.13 -7.61
N ASP A 53 -0.71 -1.01 -7.15
CA ASP A 53 -0.30 -1.61 -5.87
C ASP A 53 1.21 -1.89 -5.81
N ARG A 54 1.80 -2.34 -6.92
CA ARG A 54 3.25 -2.56 -7.02
C ARG A 54 4.08 -1.30 -6.81
N THR A 55 3.60 -0.15 -7.31
CA THR A 55 4.30 1.13 -7.17
C THR A 55 4.24 1.60 -5.72
N ALA A 56 3.07 1.53 -5.10
CA ALA A 56 2.91 1.91 -3.70
C ALA A 56 3.63 0.94 -2.75
N ALA A 57 3.65 -0.36 -3.07
CA ALA A 57 4.33 -1.38 -2.30
C ALA A 57 5.83 -1.16 -2.18
N LYS A 58 6.51 -0.66 -3.24
CA LYS A 58 7.94 -0.34 -3.17
C LYS A 58 8.23 0.66 -2.06
N VAL A 59 7.50 1.78 -2.08
CA VAL A 59 7.63 2.83 -1.07
C VAL A 59 7.27 2.28 0.32
N LEU A 60 6.16 1.55 0.42
CA LEU A 60 5.71 1.01 1.71
C LEU A 60 6.72 0.01 2.31
N LEU A 61 7.27 -0.88 1.49
CA LEU A 61 8.20 -1.93 1.93
C LEU A 61 9.59 -1.38 2.26
N GLU A 62 10.04 -0.32 1.58
CA GLU A 62 11.25 0.41 1.94
C GLU A 62 11.17 0.92 3.40
N HIS A 63 10.10 1.64 3.74
CA HIS A 63 9.91 2.15 5.11
C HIS A 63 9.77 1.03 6.15
N VAL A 64 9.13 -0.09 5.77
CA VAL A 64 8.99 -1.24 6.67
C VAL A 64 10.34 -1.91 6.90
N ALA A 65 11.17 -2.06 5.87
CA ALA A 65 12.50 -2.65 5.99
C ALA A 65 13.42 -1.78 6.88
N ASP A 66 13.37 -0.46 6.70
CA ASP A 66 14.13 0.49 7.52
C ASP A 66 13.72 0.46 9.00
N ALA A 67 12.41 0.38 9.27
CA ALA A 67 11.88 0.38 10.64
C ALA A 67 11.99 -1.00 11.34
N HIS A 68 11.97 -2.09 10.57
CA HIS A 68 11.84 -3.45 11.09
C HIS A 68 12.90 -4.39 10.50
N HIS A 69 14.17 -4.18 10.86
CA HIS A 69 15.33 -4.95 10.39
C HIS A 69 15.26 -6.48 10.60
N ARG A 70 14.37 -6.98 11.49
CA ARG A 70 14.15 -8.42 11.71
C ARG A 70 13.09 -9.02 10.79
N LEU A 71 12.37 -8.21 10.04
CA LEU A 71 11.30 -8.67 9.15
C LEU A 71 11.91 -9.23 7.86
N ALA A 72 11.90 -10.56 7.74
CA ALA A 72 12.45 -11.23 6.56
C ALA A 72 11.39 -11.66 5.53
N LEU A 73 10.11 -11.73 5.92
CA LEU A 73 9.05 -12.33 5.10
C LEU A 73 7.77 -11.49 5.12
N VAL A 74 7.24 -11.19 3.95
CA VAL A 74 5.93 -10.55 3.75
C VAL A 74 5.11 -11.37 2.79
N TRP A 75 3.92 -11.79 3.23
CA TRP A 75 2.91 -12.41 2.34
C TRP A 75 2.11 -11.35 1.60
N ALA A 76 1.91 -11.55 0.30
CA ALA A 76 1.13 -10.71 -0.60
C ALA A 76 0.27 -11.55 -1.54
N ASP A 77 -0.73 -10.96 -2.19
CA ASP A 77 -1.51 -11.65 -3.22
C ASP A 77 -0.88 -11.52 -4.62
N GLY A 78 -1.56 -12.09 -5.62
CA GLY A 78 -1.12 -12.08 -7.02
C GLY A 78 -0.91 -10.68 -7.63
N GLY A 79 -1.52 -9.64 -7.09
CA GLY A 79 -1.37 -8.26 -7.56
C GLY A 79 0.04 -7.68 -7.32
N TYR A 80 0.82 -8.30 -6.44
CA TYR A 80 2.17 -7.86 -6.05
C TYR A 80 3.29 -8.63 -6.76
N THR A 81 2.96 -9.45 -7.76
CA THR A 81 3.94 -10.25 -8.53
C THR A 81 4.86 -9.41 -9.43
N GLY A 82 5.82 -10.07 -10.08
CA GLY A 82 6.76 -9.49 -11.05
C GLY A 82 8.00 -8.90 -10.40
N SER A 83 8.60 -7.88 -11.02
CA SER A 83 9.88 -7.28 -10.60
C SER A 83 9.88 -6.69 -9.18
N LEU A 84 8.71 -6.54 -8.55
CA LEU A 84 8.63 -6.17 -7.14
C LEU A 84 9.27 -7.23 -6.23
N VAL A 85 9.06 -8.52 -6.53
CA VAL A 85 9.57 -9.64 -5.70
C VAL A 85 11.09 -9.63 -5.66
N GLU A 86 11.71 -9.54 -6.84
CA GLU A 86 13.16 -9.45 -6.99
C GLU A 86 13.72 -8.19 -6.34
N HIS A 87 13.04 -7.05 -6.51
CA HIS A 87 13.46 -5.79 -5.91
C HIS A 87 13.45 -5.85 -4.38
N CYS A 88 12.43 -6.46 -3.76
CA CYS A 88 12.37 -6.60 -2.31
C CYS A 88 13.53 -7.43 -1.76
N LEU A 89 13.89 -8.51 -2.45
CA LEU A 89 15.01 -9.34 -2.04
C LEU A 89 16.34 -8.61 -2.21
N ALA A 90 16.54 -7.97 -3.37
CA ALA A 90 17.81 -7.32 -3.70
C ALA A 90 18.06 -6.02 -2.92
N ALA A 91 17.03 -5.21 -2.70
CA ALA A 91 17.18 -3.90 -2.06
C ALA A 91 16.98 -3.94 -0.54
N PHE A 92 16.12 -4.84 -0.04
CA PHE A 92 15.66 -4.80 1.35
C PHE A 92 15.93 -6.08 2.13
N ALA A 93 16.56 -7.10 1.50
CA ALA A 93 16.71 -8.45 2.07
C ALA A 93 15.37 -9.06 2.54
N LEU A 94 14.27 -8.68 1.88
CA LEU A 94 12.91 -9.05 2.25
C LEU A 94 12.31 -10.01 1.22
N VAL A 95 11.86 -11.17 1.68
CA VAL A 95 11.16 -12.14 0.85
C VAL A 95 9.69 -11.75 0.72
N LEU A 96 9.27 -11.41 -0.50
CA LEU A 96 7.86 -11.18 -0.82
C LEU A 96 7.21 -12.48 -1.33
N ALA A 97 6.54 -13.20 -0.43
CA ALA A 97 5.87 -14.46 -0.76
C ALA A 97 4.48 -14.22 -1.35
N ILE A 98 4.33 -14.53 -2.64
CA ILE A 98 3.06 -14.40 -3.35
C ILE A 98 2.17 -15.61 -3.05
N VAL A 99 1.07 -15.37 -2.36
CA VAL A 99 0.03 -16.36 -2.07
C VAL A 99 -1.05 -16.25 -3.14
N LYS A 100 -1.03 -17.18 -4.10
CA LYS A 100 -2.08 -17.30 -5.11
C LYS A 100 -3.22 -18.19 -4.60
N ARG A 101 -4.43 -17.93 -5.09
CA ARG A 101 -5.51 -18.90 -5.01
C ARG A 101 -5.17 -20.05 -5.97
N SER A 102 -5.29 -21.30 -5.54
CA SER A 102 -5.19 -22.42 -6.49
C SER A 102 -6.42 -22.42 -7.39
N ASP A 103 -6.23 -22.45 -8.71
CA ASP A 103 -7.28 -22.37 -9.72
C ASP A 103 -8.21 -23.61 -9.71
N ASP A 104 -7.75 -24.71 -9.10
CA ASP A 104 -8.49 -25.98 -9.00
C ASP A 104 -9.51 -26.01 -7.84
N MET A 105 -9.55 -24.98 -7.00
CA MET A 105 -10.39 -24.99 -5.79
C MET A 105 -11.75 -24.34 -6.02
N ARG A 106 -12.78 -25.18 -6.17
CA ARG A 106 -14.20 -24.74 -6.22
C ARG A 106 -14.70 -24.36 -4.82
N GLY A 107 -15.29 -23.17 -4.68
CA GLY A 107 -15.92 -22.70 -3.45
C GLY A 107 -15.15 -21.61 -2.68
N PHE A 108 -15.69 -21.18 -1.54
CA PHE A 108 -15.04 -20.23 -0.64
C PHE A 108 -13.97 -20.95 0.19
N VAL A 109 -12.70 -20.77 -0.20
CA VAL A 109 -11.55 -21.30 0.53
C VAL A 109 -10.89 -20.17 1.28
N VAL A 110 -10.82 -20.31 2.61
CA VAL A 110 -10.11 -19.36 3.46
C VAL A 110 -8.61 -19.53 3.21
N LEU A 111 -8.00 -18.53 2.58
CA LEU A 111 -6.54 -18.47 2.50
C LEU A 111 -5.99 -18.22 3.90
N PRO A 112 -5.07 -19.07 4.41
CA PRO A 112 -4.51 -18.90 5.75
C PRO A 112 -3.94 -17.49 5.92
N ARG A 113 -4.31 -16.82 7.03
CA ARG A 113 -3.87 -15.46 7.44
C ARG A 113 -4.46 -14.28 6.65
N ARG A 114 -5.20 -14.50 5.57
CA ARG A 114 -5.82 -13.42 4.78
C ARG A 114 -6.91 -12.65 5.55
N TRP A 115 -7.61 -13.34 6.43
CA TRP A 115 -8.66 -12.76 7.28
C TRP A 115 -8.16 -11.63 8.20
N ILE A 116 -6.86 -11.59 8.50
CA ILE A 116 -6.28 -10.59 9.41
C ILE A 116 -6.40 -9.18 8.80
N VAL A 117 -6.06 -9.04 7.51
CA VAL A 117 -6.10 -7.74 6.83
C VAL A 117 -7.52 -7.33 6.48
N GLU A 118 -8.37 -8.30 6.12
CA GLU A 118 -9.79 -8.06 5.85
C GLU A 118 -10.51 -7.58 7.12
N ARG A 119 -10.19 -8.16 8.29
CA ARG A 119 -10.68 -7.67 9.59
C ARG A 119 -10.26 -6.23 9.86
N LEU A 120 -9.00 -5.87 9.59
CA LEU A 120 -8.54 -4.49 9.75
C LEU A 120 -9.37 -3.53 8.89
N PHE A 121 -9.57 -3.88 7.61
CA PHE A 121 -10.31 -3.05 6.68
C PHE A 121 -11.78 -2.90 7.06
N ALA A 122 -12.41 -3.97 7.54
CA ALA A 122 -13.78 -3.93 8.05
C ALA A 122 -13.91 -3.01 9.27
N GLN A 123 -12.97 -3.08 10.22
CA GLN A 123 -13.01 -2.27 11.45
C GLN A 123 -12.64 -0.79 11.23
N ARG A 124 -11.93 -0.45 10.14
CA ARG A 124 -11.34 0.89 9.95
C ARG A 124 -11.93 1.72 8.81
N THR A 125 -13.25 1.68 8.56
CA THR A 125 -13.90 2.50 7.51
C THR A 125 -15.21 3.15 8.01
N PRO A 126 -15.53 4.44 7.70
CA PRO A 126 -14.71 5.63 7.40
C PRO A 126 -14.81 6.76 8.45
N GLY A 127 -13.76 7.60 8.57
CA GLY A 127 -13.78 8.87 9.35
C GLY A 127 -12.53 9.27 10.14
N TRP A 128 -11.40 8.55 10.03
CA TRP A 128 -10.39 8.63 11.08
C TRP A 128 -9.09 9.37 10.68
N ALA A 129 -8.67 10.30 11.55
CA ALA A 129 -7.32 10.83 11.72
C ALA A 129 -6.67 10.10 12.92
N LEU A 130 -5.43 9.61 12.80
CA LEU A 130 -4.82 8.79 13.86
C LEU A 130 -3.94 9.58 14.83
N GLY A 131 -4.40 9.64 16.08
CA GLY A 131 -3.54 9.82 17.26
C GLY A 131 -3.00 8.48 17.78
N ARG A 132 -1.68 8.30 17.63
CA ARG A 132 -0.71 7.45 18.37
C ARG A 132 -1.16 6.11 19.00
N ARG A 133 -0.44 5.05 18.63
CA ARG A 133 0.51 4.31 19.48
C ARG A 133 1.40 3.45 18.56
N GLU A 134 2.71 3.66 18.63
CA GLU A 134 3.80 2.82 18.08
C GLU A 134 3.48 2.09 16.76
N ALA A 135 3.10 2.85 15.75
CA ALA A 135 3.19 2.44 14.35
C ALA A 135 3.97 3.54 13.65
N VAL A 136 4.97 3.19 12.84
CA VAL A 136 5.56 4.15 11.91
C VAL A 136 4.50 4.40 10.83
N VAL A 137 3.56 5.28 11.15
CA VAL A 137 2.51 5.70 10.21
C VAL A 137 3.15 6.72 9.28
N VAL A 138 3.77 6.22 8.22
CA VAL A 138 4.22 7.05 7.11
C VAL A 138 3.01 7.40 6.26
N VAL A 139 2.20 8.38 6.69
CA VAL A 139 1.22 8.99 5.76
C VAL A 139 1.98 9.86 4.76
N MET A 140 2.58 9.21 3.78
CA MET A 140 3.04 9.87 2.57
C MET A 140 1.84 10.01 1.63
N SER A 141 1.36 11.24 1.43
CA SER A 141 0.58 11.55 0.24
C SER A 141 1.53 11.58 -0.94
N VAL A 142 1.66 10.47 -1.67
CA VAL A 142 2.43 10.43 -2.91
C VAL A 142 1.61 11.12 -4.00
N ARG A 143 2.04 12.32 -4.40
CA ARG A 143 1.46 13.03 -5.56
C ARG A 143 2.22 12.61 -6.82
N VAL A 144 1.62 11.77 -7.65
CA VAL A 144 2.16 11.46 -8.99
C VAL A 144 1.72 12.58 -9.93
N ARG A 145 2.65 13.37 -10.46
CA ARG A 145 2.34 14.27 -11.59
C ARG A 145 2.34 13.43 -12.87
N SER A 146 1.17 13.19 -13.45
CA SER A 146 1.09 12.74 -14.84
C SER A 146 1.44 13.90 -15.76
N ARG A 147 2.45 13.73 -16.63
CA ARG A 147 2.78 14.70 -17.69
C ARG A 147 2.53 14.05 -19.04
N TRP A 148 1.46 14.47 -19.70
CA TRP A 148 1.39 14.39 -21.16
C TRP A 148 2.11 15.62 -21.71
N GLY A 149 3.19 15.41 -22.47
CA GLY A 149 3.91 16.48 -23.17
C GLY A 149 5.42 16.27 -23.30
N GLY A 150 5.81 15.81 -24.50
CA GLY A 150 7.01 16.12 -25.28
C GLY A 150 8.35 16.49 -24.62
N SER A 151 9.38 15.77 -25.08
CA SER A 151 10.81 16.14 -25.18
C SER A 151 11.63 16.42 -23.91
N SER A 152 12.67 15.60 -23.78
CA SER A 152 14.00 15.84 -23.18
C SER A 152 14.12 16.33 -21.72
N GLY A 153 14.79 15.52 -20.90
CA GLY A 153 15.71 16.04 -19.88
C GLY A 153 15.39 15.69 -18.42
N ARG A 154 16.22 14.77 -17.89
CA ARG A 154 16.64 14.58 -16.48
C ARG A 154 15.62 14.06 -15.45
N ALA A 155 16.17 13.17 -14.61
CA ALA A 155 15.52 12.40 -13.55
C ALA A 155 14.79 13.29 -12.53
N THR A 156 13.57 12.88 -12.21
CA THR A 156 12.72 13.52 -11.19
C THR A 156 13.07 13.03 -9.80
N GLY A 157 13.50 13.95 -8.94
CA GLY A 157 13.72 13.72 -7.51
C GLY A 157 12.41 13.62 -6.72
N TRP A 158 12.40 12.68 -5.79
CA TRP A 158 11.33 12.47 -4.81
C TRP A 158 11.48 13.50 -3.69
N SER A 159 10.45 14.28 -3.39
CA SER A 159 10.47 15.19 -2.24
C SER A 159 9.33 14.86 -1.28
N ALA A 160 9.69 14.26 -0.14
CA ALA A 160 8.84 14.20 1.04
C ALA A 160 8.94 15.55 1.77
N ARG A 161 7.81 16.20 2.08
CA ARG A 161 7.80 17.31 3.04
C ARG A 161 7.27 16.80 4.37
N PRO A 162 8.02 16.91 5.48
CA PRO A 162 7.49 16.59 6.80
C PRO A 162 6.38 17.59 7.15
N HIS A 163 5.28 17.09 7.72
CA HIS A 163 4.18 17.91 8.23
C HIS A 163 4.64 18.62 9.52
N PRO A 164 4.38 19.93 9.72
CA PRO A 164 4.79 20.61 10.96
C PRO A 164 4.04 20.00 12.14
N ARG A 165 4.78 19.65 13.19
CA ARG A 165 4.20 19.28 14.48
C ARG A 165 3.52 20.54 15.05
N ARG A 166 2.22 20.44 15.38
CA ARG A 166 1.55 21.33 16.33
C ARG A 166 1.57 20.66 17.70
#